data_AF-A0A8J6BNI3-F1
#
_entry.id   AF-A0A8J6BNI3-F1
#
_cell.length_a   1.000
_cell.length_b   1.000
_cell.length_c   1.000
_cell.angle_alpha   90.00
_cell.angle_beta   90.00
_cell.angle_gamma   90.00
#
_symmetry.space_group_name_H-M   'P 1'
#
loop_
_entity.id
_entity.type
_entity.pdbx_description
1 polymer ?
#
loop_
_entity_poly.entity_id
_entity_poly.type
_entity_poly.pdbx_seq_one_letter_code
_entity_poly.pdbx_strand_id
1 'polypeptide(L)'
;MEKGKKSGSGRGYISWNDDMDKALLDTFVEYYNKGDRCQNGWKSHVYTAAIKNVREKCNVEITKDNIMSRNKTFDKHHTIINGMLETSGFGWDWNKNKISVDSDSVWEAYVAKNKEANG
;
A
#
# COMPACT_ATOMS: atom_id res chain seq x y z
N MET A 1 -6.90 45.12 -10.98
CA MET A 1 -6.29 43.88 -11.51
C MET A 1 -5.26 43.41 -10.52
N GLU A 2 -5.67 42.56 -9.58
CA GLU A 2 -4.81 42.08 -8.51
C GLU A 2 -4.27 40.69 -8.90
N LYS A 3 -2.95 40.55 -8.84
CA LYS A 3 -2.23 39.36 -9.30
C LYS A 3 -2.52 38.20 -8.34
N GLY A 4 -3.18 37.16 -8.86
CA GLY A 4 -3.38 35.90 -8.17
C GLY A 4 -2.05 35.29 -7.72
N LYS A 5 -1.88 35.18 -6.40
CA LYS A 5 -0.73 34.59 -5.74
C LYS A 5 -0.69 33.09 -6.08
N LYS A 6 0.28 32.67 -6.90
CA LYS A 6 0.61 31.25 -7.05
C LYS A 6 1.16 30.77 -5.71
N SER A 7 0.37 30.00 -4.96
CA SER A 7 0.91 29.21 -3.85
C SER A 7 1.77 28.11 -4.45
N GLY A 8 3.08 28.19 -4.24
CA GLY A 8 4.01 27.13 -4.60
C GLY A 8 3.65 25.88 -3.81
N SER A 9 3.20 24.83 -4.50
CA SER A 9 3.05 23.51 -3.93
C SER A 9 4.45 22.94 -3.70
N GLY A 10 5.01 23.17 -2.51
CA GLY A 10 6.10 22.34 -2.00
C GLY A 10 5.66 20.88 -2.15
N ARG A 11 6.51 20.02 -2.72
CA ARG A 11 6.24 18.60 -3.05
C ARG A 11 5.34 17.98 -1.98
N GLY A 12 4.04 17.92 -2.26
CA GLY A 12 3.00 17.64 -1.27
C GLY A 12 3.15 16.20 -0.80
N TYR A 13 3.66 16.03 0.42
CA TYR A 13 3.70 14.72 1.05
C TYR A 13 2.28 14.31 1.41
N ILE A 14 1.78 13.26 0.74
CA ILE A 14 0.46 12.70 1.03
C ILE A 14 0.60 11.72 2.18
N SER A 15 -0.11 12.00 3.27
CA SER A 15 -0.26 11.05 4.37
C SER A 15 -1.31 10.02 4.01
N TRP A 16 -0.89 8.80 3.69
CA TRP A 16 -1.79 7.70 3.37
C TRP A 16 -2.45 7.15 4.63
N ASN A 17 -3.73 6.81 4.52
CA ASN A 17 -4.50 6.12 5.57
C ASN A 17 -5.12 4.83 4.99
N ASP A 18 -5.73 4.03 5.87
CA ASP A 18 -6.28 2.72 5.53
C ASP A 18 -7.40 2.79 4.48
N ASP A 19 -8.24 3.84 4.51
CA ASP A 19 -9.32 4.03 3.53
C ASP A 19 -8.77 4.32 2.12
N MET A 20 -7.71 5.12 2.03
CA MET A 20 -7.02 5.41 0.77
C MET A 20 -6.32 4.17 0.22
N ASP A 21 -5.64 3.42 1.08
CA ASP A 21 -5.01 2.15 0.70
C ASP A 21 -6.05 1.16 0.19
N LYS A 22 -7.18 1.05 0.90
CA LYS A 22 -8.28 0.19 0.48
C LYS A 22 -8.83 0.61 -0.89
N ALA A 23 -9.11 1.90 -1.10
CA ALA A 23 -9.60 2.40 -2.38
C ALA A 23 -8.59 2.12 -3.53
N LEU A 24 -7.30 2.29 -3.26
CA LEU A 24 -6.24 2.01 -4.24
C LEU A 24 -6.16 0.50 -4.56
N LEU A 25 -6.08 -0.35 -3.54
CA LEU A 25 -5.94 -1.79 -3.69
C LEU A 25 -7.18 -2.45 -4.30
N ASP A 26 -8.39 -2.03 -3.91
CA ASP A 26 -9.65 -2.52 -4.51
C ASP A 26 -9.62 -2.30 -6.04
N THR A 27 -9.14 -1.13 -6.48
CA THR A 27 -9.01 -0.81 -7.91
C THR A 27 -7.99 -1.73 -8.59
N PHE A 28 -6.82 -1.93 -7.98
CA PHE A 28 -5.79 -2.79 -8.56
C PHE A 28 -6.22 -4.25 -8.65
N VAL A 29 -6.92 -4.77 -7.63
CA VAL A 29 -7.47 -6.13 -7.66
C VAL A 29 -8.50 -6.28 -8.79
N GLU A 30 -9.39 -5.33 -8.96
CA GLU A 30 -10.38 -5.35 -10.04
C GLU A 30 -9.70 -5.42 -11.43
N TYR A 31 -8.72 -4.56 -11.68
CA TYR A 31 -8.02 -4.51 -12.96
C TYR A 31 -7.02 -5.66 -13.15
N TYR A 32 -6.45 -6.19 -12.07
CA TYR A 32 -5.66 -7.42 -12.10
C TYR A 32 -6.50 -8.58 -12.65
N ASN A 33 -7.71 -8.74 -12.13
CA ASN A 33 -8.64 -9.81 -12.53
C ASN A 33 -9.16 -9.64 -13.97
N LYS A 34 -9.17 -8.41 -14.49
CA LYS A 34 -9.49 -8.11 -15.90
C LYS A 34 -8.31 -8.35 -16.87
N GLY A 35 -7.13 -8.74 -16.36
CA GLY A 35 -5.94 -8.95 -17.19
C GLY A 35 -5.23 -7.67 -17.63
N ASP A 36 -5.50 -6.54 -16.97
CA ASP A 36 -4.94 -5.23 -17.33
C ASP A 36 -3.52 -4.97 -16.78
N ARG A 37 -2.75 -6.04 -16.62
CA ARG A 37 -1.34 -5.97 -16.22
C ARG A 37 -0.47 -5.54 -17.40
N CYS A 38 0.59 -4.80 -17.11
CA CYS A 38 1.67 -4.48 -18.04
C CYS A 38 2.98 -5.08 -17.52
N GLN A 39 3.98 -5.24 -18.38
CA GLN A 39 5.29 -5.81 -18.00
C GLN A 39 5.95 -5.03 -16.86
N ASN A 40 5.76 -3.71 -16.81
CA ASN A 40 6.39 -2.80 -15.84
C ASN A 40 5.35 -2.01 -15.00
N GLY A 41 4.29 -2.69 -14.54
CA GLY A 41 3.26 -2.11 -13.67
C GLY A 41 1.90 -2.05 -14.35
N TRP A 42 1.19 -0.94 -14.19
CA TRP A 42 -0.19 -0.79 -14.67
C TRP A 42 -0.30 -0.04 -16.00
N LYS A 43 -1.34 -0.33 -16.78
CA LYS A 43 -1.73 0.47 -17.95
C LYS A 43 -2.19 1.87 -17.51
N SER A 44 -2.11 2.85 -18.41
CA SER A 44 -2.43 4.25 -18.09
C SER A 44 -3.84 4.43 -17.50
N HIS A 45 -4.83 3.74 -18.06
CA HIS A 45 -6.23 3.85 -17.61
C HIS A 45 -6.45 3.32 -16.20
N VAL A 46 -5.63 2.38 -15.73
CA VAL A 46 -5.71 1.85 -14.36
C VAL A 46 -5.26 2.92 -13.36
N TYR A 47 -4.21 3.69 -13.68
CA TYR A 47 -3.82 4.83 -12.85
C TYR A 47 -4.92 5.90 -12.82
N THR A 48 -5.55 6.20 -13.96
CA THR A 48 -6.68 7.14 -14.00
C THR A 48 -7.85 6.66 -13.14
N ALA A 49 -8.19 5.37 -13.21
CA ALA A 49 -9.25 4.77 -12.40
C ALA A 49 -8.92 4.82 -10.91
N ALA A 50 -7.68 4.52 -10.53
CA ALA A 50 -7.23 4.56 -9.14
C ALA A 50 -7.27 5.99 -8.56
N ILE A 51 -6.77 6.98 -9.29
CA ILE A 51 -6.84 8.40 -8.90
C ILE A 51 -8.28 8.83 -8.68
N LYS A 52 -9.17 8.50 -9.63
CA LYS A 52 -10.59 8.80 -9.55
C LYS A 52 -11.23 8.15 -8.31
N ASN A 53 -10.98 6.86 -8.07
CA ASN A 53 -11.59 6.13 -6.97
C ASN A 53 -11.14 6.66 -5.60
N VAL A 54 -9.85 7.00 -5.42
CA VAL A 54 -9.36 7.62 -4.18
C VAL A 54 -9.97 9.00 -3.98
N ARG A 55 -10.10 9.80 -5.04
CA ARG A 55 -10.76 11.10 -4.95
C ARG A 55 -12.23 10.97 -4.55
N GLU A 56 -12.96 10.05 -5.16
CA GLU A 56 -14.40 9.85 -4.89
C GLU A 56 -14.66 9.30 -3.50
N LYS A 57 -13.86 8.34 -3.02
CA LYS A 57 -14.06 7.69 -1.72
C LYS A 57 -13.46 8.46 -0.54
N CYS A 58 -12.34 9.14 -0.74
CA CYS A 58 -11.55 9.74 0.35
C CYS A 58 -11.49 11.26 0.27
N ASN A 59 -11.98 11.88 -0.81
CA ASN A 59 -11.89 13.33 -1.05
C ASN A 59 -10.43 13.86 -1.03
N VAL A 60 -9.49 13.04 -1.53
CA VAL A 60 -8.06 13.40 -1.63
C VAL A 60 -7.63 13.35 -3.10
N GLU A 61 -6.94 14.39 -3.54
CA GLU A 61 -6.31 14.41 -4.87
C GLU A 61 -4.93 13.75 -4.80
N ILE A 62 -4.71 12.71 -5.60
CA ILE A 62 -3.43 11.99 -5.69
C ILE A 62 -2.91 11.99 -7.12
N THR A 63 -1.60 11.86 -7.29
CA THR A 63 -0.96 11.72 -8.60
C THR A 63 -0.49 10.30 -8.86
N LYS A 64 -0.12 10.02 -10.12
CA LYS A 64 0.57 8.76 -10.48
C LYS A 64 1.85 8.55 -9.67
N ASP A 65 2.60 9.60 -9.40
CA ASP A 65 3.84 9.51 -8.59
C ASP A 65 3.54 9.14 -7.14
N ASN A 66 2.43 9.64 -6.57
CA ASN A 66 2.00 9.23 -5.23
C ASN A 66 1.66 7.73 -5.20
N ILE A 67 0.96 7.24 -6.22
CA ILE A 67 0.65 5.81 -6.37
C ILE A 67 1.92 4.97 -6.48
N MET A 68 2.86 5.35 -7.35
CA MET A 68 4.12 4.63 -7.51
C MET A 68 4.94 4.62 -6.22
N SER A 69 4.94 5.73 -5.47
CA SER A 69 5.58 5.77 -4.15
C SER A 69 4.89 4.85 -3.15
N ARG A 70 3.56 4.78 -3.16
CA ARG A 70 2.81 3.91 -2.24
C ARG A 70 2.98 2.43 -2.58
N ASN A 71 3.09 2.07 -3.85
CA ASN A 71 3.39 0.70 -4.27
C ASN A 71 4.71 0.20 -3.68
N LYS A 72 5.75 1.05 -3.60
CA LYS A 72 7.00 0.68 -2.91
C LYS A 72 6.79 0.34 -1.44
N THR A 73 5.82 0.97 -0.78
CA THR A 73 5.43 0.60 0.59
C THR A 73 4.73 -0.75 0.63
N PHE A 74 3.80 -1.00 -0.30
CA PHE A 74 3.13 -2.31 -0.40
C PHE A 74 4.12 -3.45 -0.69
N ASP A 75 5.09 -3.25 -1.58
CA ASP A 75 6.13 -4.24 -1.88
C ASP A 75 6.95 -4.59 -0.63
N LYS A 76 7.30 -3.58 0.18
CA LYS A 76 8.00 -3.78 1.46
C LYS A 76 7.14 -4.55 2.45
N HIS A 77 5.88 -4.15 2.64
CA HIS A 77 4.96 -4.84 3.55
C HIS A 77 4.76 -6.30 3.13
N HIS A 78 4.56 -6.55 1.84
CA HIS A 78 4.44 -7.90 1.29
C HIS A 78 5.70 -8.73 1.55
N THR A 79 6.89 -8.14 1.37
CA THR A 79 8.17 -8.83 1.66
C THR A 79 8.27 -9.20 3.14
N ILE A 80 7.92 -8.30 4.06
CA ILE A 80 7.94 -8.56 5.50
C ILE A 80 6.94 -9.66 5.87
N ILE A 81 5.71 -9.55 5.38
CA ILE A 81 4.63 -10.53 5.63
C ILE A 81 5.05 -11.91 5.12
N ASN A 82 5.59 -12.01 3.90
CA ASN A 82 6.03 -13.29 3.37
C ASN A 82 7.19 -13.88 4.17
N GLY A 83 8.16 -13.07 4.59
CA GLY A 83 9.24 -13.54 5.46
C GLY A 83 8.74 -14.10 6.80
N MET A 84 7.69 -13.49 7.37
CA MET A 84 7.00 -14.06 8.53
C MET A 84 6.33 -15.38 8.18
N LEU A 85 5.53 -15.43 7.12
CA LEU A 85 4.79 -16.64 6.70
C LEU A 85 5.70 -17.82 6.29
N GLU A 86 6.93 -17.54 5.86
CA GLU A 86 7.96 -18.56 5.59
C GLU A 86 8.64 -19.08 6.88
N THR A 87 8.43 -18.42 8.01
CA THR A 87 8.98 -18.81 9.31
C THR A 87 7.99 -19.72 10.06
N SER A 88 8.47 -20.87 10.53
CA SER A 88 7.67 -21.79 11.35
C SER A 88 7.07 -21.08 12.57
N GLY A 89 5.78 -21.31 12.81
CA GLY A 89 5.03 -20.71 13.91
C GLY A 89 4.33 -19.39 13.57
N PHE A 90 4.42 -18.95 12.31
CA PHE A 90 3.60 -17.86 11.77
C PHE A 90 2.57 -18.41 10.78
N GLY A 91 1.44 -17.72 10.70
CA GLY A 91 0.38 -18.01 9.75
C GLY A 91 -0.44 -16.78 9.40
N TRP A 92 -1.47 -16.98 8.57
CA TRP A 92 -2.43 -15.93 8.21
C TRP A 92 -3.81 -16.26 8.77
N ASP A 93 -4.36 -15.38 9.60
CA ASP A 93 -5.74 -15.42 10.05
C ASP A 93 -6.63 -14.80 8.97
N TRP A 94 -7.24 -15.64 8.14
CA TRP A 94 -8.15 -15.23 7.06
C TRP A 94 -9.42 -14.53 7.55
N ASN A 95 -9.83 -14.72 8.81
CA ASN A 95 -11.01 -14.06 9.36
C ASN A 95 -10.69 -12.63 9.80
N LYS A 96 -9.49 -12.42 10.36
CA LYS A 96 -9.06 -11.11 10.86
C LYS A 96 -8.21 -10.32 9.86
N ASN A 97 -7.76 -10.96 8.79
CA ASN A 97 -6.78 -10.43 7.84
C ASN A 97 -5.50 -9.95 8.53
N LYS A 98 -4.93 -10.81 9.39
CA LYS A 98 -3.73 -10.51 10.20
C LYS A 98 -2.79 -11.70 10.25
N ILE A 99 -1.52 -11.42 10.55
CA ILE A 99 -0.56 -12.45 10.93
C ILE A 99 -1.00 -13.08 12.25
N SER A 100 -1.05 -14.41 12.27
CA SER A 100 -1.16 -15.21 13.49
C SER A 100 0.22 -15.73 13.89
N VAL A 101 0.46 -15.83 15.19
CA VAL A 101 1.69 -16.41 15.75
C VAL A 101 1.31 -17.47 16.78
N ASP A 102 2.02 -18.59 16.78
CA ASP A 102 1.72 -19.73 17.65
C ASP A 102 2.00 -19.41 19.13
N SER A 103 3.00 -18.56 19.42
CA SER A 103 3.33 -18.11 20.77
C SER A 103 4.19 -16.85 20.79
N ASP A 104 4.21 -16.15 21.94
CA ASP A 104 5.08 -14.99 22.16
C ASP A 104 6.57 -15.31 21.98
N SER A 105 7.00 -16.53 22.33
CA SER A 105 8.39 -16.96 22.15
C SER A 105 8.80 -17.05 20.68
N VAL A 106 7.88 -17.42 19.78
CA VAL A 106 8.14 -17.42 18.33
C VAL A 106 8.31 -15.98 17.82
N TRP A 107 7.46 -15.07 18.30
CA TRP A 107 7.55 -13.65 17.98
C TRP A 107 8.88 -13.03 18.44
N GLU A 108 9.26 -13.22 19.70
CA GLU A 108 10.51 -12.71 20.27
C GLU A 108 11.74 -13.22 19.51
N ALA A 109 11.76 -14.52 19.19
CA ALA A 109 12.84 -15.13 18.43
C ALA A 109 12.95 -14.57 17.00
N TYR A 110 11.81 -14.27 16.35
CA TYR A 110 11.79 -13.65 15.03
C TYR A 110 12.34 -12.23 15.07
N VAL A 111 11.87 -11.41 16.02
CA VAL A 111 12.30 -10.01 16.17
C VAL A 111 13.80 -9.92 16.51
N ALA A 112 14.31 -10.81 17.37
CA ALA A 112 15.74 -10.85 17.71
C ALA A 112 16.64 -11.11 16.48
N LYS A 113 16.14 -11.87 15.50
CA LYS A 113 16.85 -12.19 14.25
C LYS A 113 16.64 -11.14 13.16
N ASN A 114 15.53 -10.41 13.19
CA ASN A 114 15.13 -9.46 12.16
C ASN A 114 14.99 -8.06 12.76
N LYS A 115 16.12 -7.33 12.89
CA LYS A 115 16.15 -6.00 13.52
C LYS A 115 15.30 -4.93 12.81
N GLU A 116 14.92 -5.16 11.55
CA GLU A 116 13.97 -4.29 10.81
C GLU A 116 12.49 -4.57 11.14
N ALA A 117 12.20 -5.61 11.94
CA ALA A 117 10.86 -5.92 12.44
C ALA A 117 10.56 -5.25 13.80
N ASN A 118 11.51 -4.51 14.38
CA ASN A 118 11.20 -3.57 15.45
C ASN A 118 10.49 -2.36 14.84
N GLY A 119 9.22 -2.18 15.21
CA GLY A 119 8.32 -1.15 14.68
C GLY A 119 8.82 0.28 14.80
#